data_AF-A0A7W5DE16-F1
#
_entry.id   AF-A0A7W5DE16-F1
#
_cell.length_a   1.000
_cell.length_b   1.000
_cell.length_c   1.000
_cell.angle_alpha   90.00
_cell.angle_beta   90.00
_cell.angle_gamma   90.00
#
_symmetry.space_group_name_H-M   'P 1'
#
loop_
_entity.id
_entity.type
_entity.pdbx_description
1 polymer ?
#
loop_
_entity_poly.entity_id
_entity_poly.type
_entity_poly.pdbx_seq_one_letter_code
_entity_poly.pdbx_strand_id
1 'polypeptide(L)'
;MQTNNSAWLLLTYKVPSEPSKVRVAIWRRIRSLGAVYIQNSICVLPASTEHQRQFRMVQSEIERGGGEAVIFETLALDAKQEARVVAYFKHDREQDYEEFLDKCADYKKEVAKEVDADHYTFAELKENDEDLKKLKNWLERIKTLDFYGAPARETAEKQLAECEALLDAYAAEVFEREQNSKAPLKGNPRISARTTPAAKKAARKTARKKT
;
A
#
# COMPACT_ATOMS: atom_id res chain seq x y z
N MET A 1 -33.04 -11.35 -26.78
CA MET A 1 -31.67 -11.31 -26.22
C MET A 1 -31.33 -9.85 -25.97
N GLN A 2 -31.29 -9.41 -24.72
CA GLN A 2 -30.85 -8.05 -24.38
C GLN A 2 -29.33 -8.06 -24.44
N THR A 3 -28.77 -7.51 -25.52
CA THR A 3 -27.34 -7.18 -25.59
C THR A 3 -27.14 -6.01 -24.64
N ASN A 4 -26.47 -6.23 -23.50
CA ASN A 4 -25.93 -5.16 -22.69
C ASN A 4 -24.85 -4.45 -23.51
N ASN A 5 -25.28 -3.55 -24.40
CA ASN A 5 -24.39 -2.76 -25.23
C ASN A 5 -23.74 -1.74 -24.29
N SER A 6 -22.51 -2.02 -23.85
CA SER A 6 -21.76 -1.13 -22.98
C SER A 6 -21.48 0.17 -23.73
N ALA A 7 -22.24 1.22 -23.45
CA ALA A 7 -22.01 2.54 -24.00
C ALA A 7 -20.72 3.13 -23.42
N TRP A 8 -20.01 3.89 -24.26
CA TRP A 8 -18.82 4.63 -23.90
C TRP A 8 -19.01 6.11 -24.11
N LEU A 9 -18.27 6.90 -23.34
CA LEU A 9 -18.04 8.30 -23.65
C LEU A 9 -16.73 8.41 -24.40
N LEU A 10 -16.77 8.98 -25.58
CA LEU A 10 -15.61 9.31 -26.38
C LEU A 10 -15.39 10.82 -26.33
N LEU A 11 -14.20 11.23 -25.87
CA LEU A 11 -13.75 12.61 -25.91
C LEU A 11 -12.69 12.74 -27.01
N THR A 12 -12.98 13.58 -28.00
CA THR A 12 -12.02 14.06 -28.98
C THR A 12 -11.66 15.50 -28.65
N TYR A 13 -10.37 15.83 -28.64
CA TYR A 13 -9.94 17.17 -28.23
C TYR A 13 -8.64 17.64 -28.87
N LYS A 14 -8.50 18.96 -28.97
CA LYS A 14 -7.30 19.65 -29.42
C LYS A 14 -6.97 20.76 -28.42
N VAL A 15 -5.69 20.89 -28.06
CA VAL A 15 -5.19 21.95 -27.18
C VAL A 15 -4.04 22.64 -27.90
N PRO A 16 -3.84 23.96 -27.71
CA PRO A 16 -2.71 24.68 -28.30
C PRO A 16 -1.36 23.99 -28.06
N SER A 17 -0.45 24.11 -29.04
CA SER A 17 0.89 23.52 -28.99
C SER A 17 1.83 24.24 -28.03
N GLU A 18 1.52 25.46 -27.63
CA GLU A 18 2.18 26.18 -26.55
C GLU A 18 1.16 26.95 -25.69
N PRO A 19 1.36 27.04 -24.36
CA PRO A 19 2.42 26.39 -23.58
C PRO A 19 2.14 24.88 -23.34
N SER A 20 3.18 24.04 -23.36
CA SER A 20 3.07 22.58 -23.13
C SER A 20 2.38 22.19 -21.81
N LYS A 21 2.50 23.03 -20.78
CA LYS A 21 1.92 22.82 -19.44
C LYS A 21 0.42 22.53 -19.47
N VAL A 22 -0.33 23.20 -20.35
CA VAL A 22 -1.79 23.00 -20.47
C VAL A 22 -2.10 21.59 -20.97
N ARG A 23 -1.41 21.13 -22.03
CA ARG A 23 -1.59 19.78 -22.57
C ARG A 23 -1.27 18.70 -21.54
N VAL A 24 -0.16 18.86 -20.81
CA VAL A 24 0.24 17.90 -19.77
C VAL A 24 -0.79 17.84 -18.65
N ALA A 25 -1.33 18.99 -18.22
CA ALA A 25 -2.36 19.05 -17.19
C ALA A 25 -3.64 18.32 -17.62
N ILE A 26 -4.13 18.58 -18.84
CA ILE A 26 -5.31 17.92 -19.42
C ILE A 26 -5.07 16.41 -19.55
N TRP A 27 -3.92 16.00 -20.10
CA TRP A 27 -3.58 14.58 -20.24
C TRP A 27 -3.56 13.86 -18.88
N ARG A 28 -2.92 14.44 -17.86
CA ARG A 28 -2.92 13.91 -16.50
C ARG A 28 -4.32 13.83 -15.90
N ARG A 29 -5.16 14.84 -16.17
CA ARG A 29 -6.54 14.87 -15.70
C ARG A 29 -7.39 13.79 -16.34
N ILE A 30 -7.24 13.55 -17.64
CA ILE A 30 -7.94 12.48 -18.37
C ILE A 30 -7.50 11.11 -17.85
N ARG A 31 -6.19 10.87 -17.73
CA ARG A 31 -5.65 9.60 -17.23
C ARG A 31 -6.09 9.31 -15.79
N SER A 32 -6.20 10.33 -14.93
CA SER A 32 -6.65 10.14 -13.55
C SER A 32 -8.12 9.73 -13.40
N LEU A 33 -8.92 9.84 -14.47
CA LEU A 33 -10.28 9.33 -14.54
C LEU A 33 -10.34 7.84 -14.95
N GLY A 34 -9.20 7.22 -15.26
CA GLY A 34 -9.15 5.86 -15.81
C GLY A 34 -9.43 5.79 -17.31
N ALA A 35 -9.49 6.94 -18.00
CA ALA A 35 -9.74 7.00 -19.43
C ALA A 35 -8.55 6.46 -20.22
N VAL A 36 -8.84 5.68 -21.26
CA VAL A 36 -7.81 5.12 -22.15
C VAL A 36 -7.78 5.85 -23.47
N TYR A 37 -6.59 5.98 -24.04
CA TYR A 37 -6.38 6.57 -25.35
C TYR A 37 -6.42 5.48 -26.42
N ILE A 38 -7.39 5.54 -27.32
CA ILE A 38 -7.46 4.61 -28.46
C ILE A 38 -6.67 5.14 -29.67
N GLN A 39 -6.50 6.46 -29.75
CA GLN A 39 -5.67 7.19 -30.71
C GLN A 39 -5.21 8.52 -30.09
N ASN A 40 -4.34 9.25 -30.80
CA ASN A 40 -3.95 10.60 -30.41
C ASN A 40 -5.19 11.48 -30.25
N SER A 41 -5.30 12.17 -29.11
CA SER A 41 -6.43 13.08 -28.82
C SER A 41 -7.81 12.44 -28.74
N ILE A 42 -7.92 11.10 -28.80
CA ILE A 42 -9.18 10.37 -28.67
C ILE A 42 -9.09 9.44 -27.47
N CYS A 43 -9.87 9.75 -26.45
CA CYS A 43 -9.92 8.97 -25.21
C CYS A 43 -11.34 8.52 -24.87
N VAL A 44 -11.43 7.42 -24.11
CA VAL A 44 -12.68 6.70 -23.88
C VAL A 44 -12.84 6.39 -22.39
N LEU A 45 -14.09 6.49 -21.90
CA LEU A 45 -14.55 6.01 -20.58
C LEU A 45 -15.82 5.16 -20.72
N PRO A 46 -16.09 4.21 -19.79
CA PRO A 46 -17.42 3.63 -19.60
C PRO A 46 -18.48 4.73 -19.44
N ALA A 47 -19.63 4.61 -20.09
CA ALA A 47 -20.70 5.58 -19.91
C ALA A 47 -21.30 5.45 -18.50
N SER A 48 -21.22 6.53 -17.74
CA SER A 48 -21.89 6.69 -16.45
C SER A 48 -22.18 8.18 -16.23
N THR A 49 -23.16 8.51 -15.39
CA THR A 49 -23.47 9.90 -15.05
C THR A 49 -22.26 10.63 -14.46
N GLU A 50 -21.45 9.93 -13.67
CA GLU A 50 -20.23 10.51 -13.10
C GLU A 50 -19.18 10.77 -14.17
N HIS A 51 -18.91 9.81 -15.06
CA HIS A 51 -17.95 10.02 -16.15
C HIS A 51 -18.41 11.12 -17.12
N GLN A 52 -19.72 11.25 -17.38
CA GLN A 52 -20.27 12.36 -18.16
C GLN A 52 -19.97 13.70 -17.50
N ARG A 53 -20.20 13.82 -16.18
CA ARG A 53 -19.87 15.02 -15.42
C ARG A 53 -18.38 15.33 -15.48
N GLN A 54 -17.52 14.35 -15.26
CA GLN A 54 -16.07 14.52 -15.27
C GLN A 54 -15.55 14.93 -16.65
N PHE A 55 -16.02 14.31 -17.74
CA PHE A 55 -15.65 14.71 -19.10
C PHE A 55 -16.15 16.11 -19.46
N ARG A 56 -17.34 16.54 -19.00
CA ARG A 56 -17.79 17.94 -19.19
C ARG A 56 -16.90 18.94 -18.44
N MET A 57 -16.39 18.58 -17.27
CA MET A 57 -15.42 19.42 -16.56
C MET A 57 -14.10 19.53 -17.35
N VAL A 58 -13.59 18.40 -17.86
CA VAL A 58 -12.39 18.37 -18.72
C VAL A 58 -12.59 19.18 -19.99
N GLN A 59 -13.75 19.06 -20.66
CA GLN A 59 -14.10 19.86 -21.82
C GLN A 59 -14.03 21.37 -21.50
N SER A 60 -14.65 21.81 -20.39
CA SER A 60 -14.59 23.21 -19.97
C SER A 60 -13.17 23.69 -19.67
N GLU A 61 -12.31 22.84 -19.10
CA GLU A 61 -10.90 23.16 -18.87
C GLU A 61 -10.13 23.30 -20.19
N ILE A 62 -10.40 22.43 -21.17
CA ILE A 62 -9.80 22.49 -22.51
C ILE A 62 -10.20 23.78 -23.23
N GLU A 63 -11.50 24.10 -23.27
CA GLU A 63 -12.04 25.29 -23.94
C GLU A 63 -11.50 26.59 -23.32
N ARG A 64 -11.43 26.65 -21.98
CA ARG A 64 -10.82 27.78 -21.26
C ARG A 64 -9.33 27.95 -21.55
N GLY A 65 -8.64 26.86 -21.87
CA GLY A 65 -7.26 26.85 -22.32
C GLY A 65 -7.07 27.21 -23.80
N GLY A 66 -8.13 27.62 -24.51
CA GLY A 66 -8.09 27.94 -25.94
C GLY A 66 -8.07 26.70 -26.85
N GLY A 67 -8.46 25.55 -26.31
CA GLY A 67 -8.63 24.31 -27.06
C GLY A 67 -10.07 24.08 -27.55
N GLU A 68 -10.27 22.94 -28.18
CA GLU A 68 -11.57 22.47 -28.68
C GLU A 68 -11.79 21.04 -28.17
N ALA A 69 -13.00 20.70 -27.77
CA ALA A 69 -13.35 19.36 -27.31
C ALA A 69 -14.80 19.03 -27.66
N VAL A 70 -15.04 17.76 -28.02
CA VAL A 70 -16.39 17.23 -28.28
C VAL A 70 -16.52 15.87 -27.60
N ILE A 71 -17.66 15.66 -26.94
CA ILE A 71 -18.00 14.40 -26.25
C ILE A 71 -19.11 13.71 -27.02
N PHE A 72 -18.92 12.42 -27.29
CA PHE A 72 -19.93 11.54 -27.88
C PHE A 72 -20.26 10.41 -26.91
N GLU A 73 -21.52 10.02 -26.84
CA GLU A 73 -21.87 8.70 -26.34
C GLU A 73 -21.87 7.73 -27.53
N THR A 74 -21.16 6.62 -27.41
CA THR A 74 -20.86 5.72 -28.53
C THR A 74 -20.97 4.26 -28.11
N LEU A 75 -21.10 3.40 -29.12
CA LEU A 75 -21.19 1.95 -28.99
C LEU A 75 -20.22 1.32 -29.99
N ALA A 76 -19.67 0.16 -29.62
CA ALA A 76 -18.90 -0.63 -30.57
C ALA A 76 -19.77 -1.05 -31.76
N LEU A 77 -19.18 -1.05 -32.96
CA LEU A 77 -19.88 -1.51 -34.18
C LEU A 77 -20.20 -3.01 -34.10
N ASP A 78 -19.30 -3.79 -33.50
CA ASP A 78 -19.41 -5.23 -33.32
C ASP A 78 -18.60 -5.67 -32.09
N ALA A 79 -18.75 -6.93 -31.69
CA ALA A 79 -18.07 -7.51 -30.53
C ALA A 79 -16.54 -7.53 -30.65
N LYS A 80 -15.98 -7.56 -31.88
CA LYS A 80 -14.54 -7.51 -32.10
C LYS A 80 -13.98 -6.11 -31.84
N GLN A 81 -14.70 -5.07 -32.26
CA GLN A 81 -14.40 -3.69 -31.90
C GLN A 81 -14.55 -3.49 -30.39
N GLU A 82 -15.58 -4.10 -29.79
CA GLU A 82 -15.81 -3.99 -28.35
C GLU A 82 -14.62 -4.55 -27.55
N ALA A 83 -14.25 -5.79 -27.85
CA ALA A 83 -13.14 -6.48 -27.21
C ALA A 83 -11.81 -5.71 -27.36
N ARG A 84 -11.59 -5.04 -28.50
CA ARG A 84 -10.41 -4.20 -28.70
C ARG A 84 -10.35 -2.99 -27.76
N VAL A 85 -11.47 -2.31 -27.55
CA VAL A 85 -11.50 -1.16 -26.64
C VAL A 85 -11.34 -1.62 -25.19
N VAL A 86 -12.00 -2.71 -24.81
CA VAL A 86 -11.82 -3.35 -23.50
C VAL A 86 -10.35 -3.75 -23.27
N ALA A 87 -9.65 -4.23 -24.30
CA ALA A 87 -8.24 -4.57 -24.20
C ALA A 87 -7.35 -3.35 -23.87
N TYR A 88 -7.66 -2.15 -24.36
CA TYR A 88 -6.94 -0.94 -23.96
C TYR A 88 -7.13 -0.64 -22.46
N PHE A 89 -8.36 -0.77 -21.93
CA PHE A 89 -8.60 -0.61 -20.49
C PHE A 89 -7.81 -1.62 -19.66
N LYS A 90 -7.85 -2.90 -20.05
CA LYS A 90 -7.10 -3.94 -19.35
C LYS A 90 -5.60 -3.71 -19.42
N HIS A 91 -5.07 -3.28 -20.56
CA HIS A 91 -3.64 -3.03 -20.72
C HIS A 91 -3.15 -1.88 -19.83
N ASP A 92 -3.82 -0.74 -19.82
CA ASP A 92 -3.44 0.39 -18.95
C ASP A 92 -3.51 -0.01 -17.46
N ARG A 93 -4.51 -0.80 -17.06
CA ARG A 93 -4.63 -1.30 -15.69
C ARG A 93 -3.60 -2.35 -15.33
N GLU A 94 -3.22 -3.22 -16.26
CA GLU A 94 -2.17 -4.22 -16.05
C GLU A 94 -0.85 -3.53 -15.70
N GLN A 95 -0.50 -2.45 -16.41
CA GLN A 95 0.69 -1.65 -16.12
C GLN A 95 0.66 -1.05 -14.71
N ASP A 96 -0.50 -0.52 -14.29
CA ASP A 96 -0.67 0.02 -12.93
C ASP A 96 -0.47 -1.07 -11.87
N TYR A 97 -0.99 -2.29 -12.11
CA TYR A 97 -0.80 -3.42 -11.20
C TYR A 97 0.64 -3.96 -11.20
N GLU A 98 1.33 -4.00 -12.35
CA GLU A 98 2.74 -4.39 -12.44
C GLU A 98 3.61 -3.47 -11.56
N GLU A 99 3.43 -2.15 -11.65
CA GLU A 99 4.15 -1.19 -10.80
C GLU A 99 3.82 -1.39 -9.31
N PHE A 100 2.55 -1.68 -9.00
CA PHE A 100 2.12 -1.99 -7.63
C PHE A 100 2.78 -3.26 -7.08
N LEU A 101 2.91 -4.30 -7.89
CA LEU A 101 3.55 -5.57 -7.51
C LEU A 101 5.04 -5.36 -7.22
N ASP A 102 5.74 -4.58 -8.03
CA ASP A 102 7.13 -4.20 -7.77
C ASP A 102 7.26 -3.49 -6.41
N LYS A 103 6.31 -2.61 -6.07
CA LYS A 103 6.31 -1.88 -4.81
C LYS A 103 5.97 -2.75 -3.60
N CYS A 104 5.14 -3.78 -3.77
CA CYS A 104 4.97 -4.81 -2.75
C CYS A 104 6.27 -5.59 -2.52
N ALA A 105 7.00 -5.92 -3.59
CA ALA A 105 8.28 -6.61 -3.49
C ALA A 105 9.34 -5.75 -2.80
N ASP A 106 9.40 -4.45 -3.10
CA ASP A 106 10.28 -3.49 -2.42
C ASP A 106 9.96 -3.42 -0.92
N TYR A 107 8.68 -3.27 -0.56
CA TYR A 107 8.24 -3.25 0.84
C TYR A 107 8.69 -4.48 1.62
N LYS A 108 8.44 -5.68 1.07
CA LYS A 108 8.85 -6.95 1.71
C LYS A 108 10.37 -7.03 1.92
N LYS A 109 11.16 -6.50 0.98
CA LYS A 109 12.62 -6.47 1.11
C LYS A 109 13.08 -5.52 2.21
N GLU A 110 12.46 -4.35 2.36
CA GLU A 110 12.85 -3.42 3.43
C GLU A 110 12.55 -4.02 4.82
N VAL A 111 11.35 -4.58 5.03
CA VAL A 111 11.03 -5.26 6.29
C VAL A 111 11.99 -6.43 6.57
N ALA A 112 12.36 -7.20 5.54
CA ALA A 112 13.33 -8.28 5.69
C ALA A 112 14.72 -7.79 6.12
N LYS A 113 15.17 -6.62 5.63
CA LYS A 113 16.46 -6.04 6.06
C LYS A 113 16.43 -5.64 7.53
N GLU A 114 15.32 -5.09 8.03
CA GLU A 114 15.19 -4.75 9.45
C GLU A 114 15.23 -6.00 10.33
N VAL A 115 14.56 -7.07 9.89
CA VAL A 115 14.62 -8.39 10.55
C VAL A 115 16.05 -8.92 10.59
N ASP A 116 16.74 -8.91 9.44
CA ASP A 116 18.14 -9.38 9.34
C ASP A 116 19.12 -8.54 10.18
N ALA A 117 18.82 -7.25 10.36
CA ALA A 117 19.58 -6.34 11.20
C ALA A 117 19.20 -6.40 12.70
N ASP A 118 18.22 -7.23 13.08
CA ASP A 118 17.66 -7.33 14.43
C ASP A 118 17.06 -6.01 14.96
N HIS A 119 16.56 -5.16 14.06
CA HIS A 119 16.09 -3.79 14.32
C HIS A 119 14.61 -3.73 14.75
N TYR A 120 14.22 -4.46 15.79
CA TYR A 120 12.83 -4.49 16.25
C TYR A 120 12.50 -3.32 17.18
N THR A 121 12.12 -2.18 16.61
CA THR A 121 11.72 -1.00 17.37
C THR A 121 10.32 -0.51 16.99
N PHE A 122 9.64 0.17 17.92
CA PHE A 122 8.33 0.77 17.64
C PHE A 122 8.40 1.87 16.54
N ALA A 123 9.55 2.52 16.38
CA ALA A 123 9.72 3.54 15.34
C ALA A 123 9.68 2.91 13.94
N GLU A 124 10.45 1.83 13.72
CA GLU A 124 10.45 1.08 12.45
C GLU A 124 9.08 0.45 12.18
N LEU A 125 8.43 -0.12 13.19
CA LEU A 125 7.06 -0.64 13.06
C LEU A 125 6.09 0.44 12.55
N LYS A 126 6.19 1.66 13.08
CA LYS A 126 5.32 2.76 12.68
C LYS A 126 5.59 3.20 11.24
N GLU A 127 6.86 3.26 10.83
CA GLU A 127 7.23 3.59 9.44
C GLU A 127 6.66 2.55 8.46
N ASN A 128 6.82 1.26 8.78
CA ASN A 128 6.28 0.17 7.99
C ASN A 128 4.74 0.15 7.92
N ASP A 129 4.04 0.56 8.98
CA ASP A 129 2.58 0.74 8.96
C ASP A 129 2.15 1.88 8.02
N GLU A 130 2.86 3.02 8.06
CA GLU A 130 2.59 4.15 7.18
C GLU A 130 2.82 3.79 5.70
N ASP A 131 3.85 3.01 5.40
CA ASP A 131 4.14 2.53 4.04
C ASP A 131 3.13 1.50 3.55
N LEU A 132 2.74 0.55 4.40
CA LEU A 132 1.67 -0.40 4.08
C LEU A 132 0.36 0.34 3.80
N LYS A 133 0.03 1.36 4.58
CA LYS A 133 -1.16 2.20 4.36
C LYS A 133 -1.11 2.91 3.00
N LYS A 134 0.06 3.38 2.56
CA LYS A 134 0.22 3.94 1.20
C LYS A 134 -0.07 2.90 0.13
N LEU A 135 0.44 1.67 0.28
CA LEU A 135 0.14 0.56 -0.64
C LEU A 135 -1.37 0.25 -0.69
N LYS A 136 -2.03 0.10 0.47
CA LYS A 136 -3.48 -0.14 0.54
C LYS A 136 -4.28 0.92 -0.23
N ASN A 137 -4.00 2.19 0.03
CA ASN A 137 -4.68 3.30 -0.63
C ASN A 137 -4.41 3.33 -2.15
N TRP A 138 -3.20 2.97 -2.56
CA TRP A 138 -2.87 2.92 -3.98
C TRP A 138 -3.59 1.79 -4.69
N LEU A 139 -3.64 0.58 -4.13
CA LEU A 139 -4.36 -0.55 -4.72
C LEU A 139 -5.85 -0.23 -4.87
N GLU A 140 -6.48 0.34 -3.84
CA GLU A 140 -7.88 0.77 -3.92
C GLU A 140 -8.10 1.79 -5.04
N ARG A 141 -7.16 2.72 -5.23
CA ARG A 141 -7.22 3.65 -6.35
C ARG A 141 -7.12 2.93 -7.70
N ILE A 142 -6.21 1.98 -7.87
CA ILE A 142 -6.12 1.18 -9.12
C ILE A 142 -7.45 0.47 -9.38
N LYS A 143 -8.02 -0.19 -8.35
CA LYS A 143 -9.30 -0.91 -8.45
C LYS A 143 -10.46 -0.01 -8.85
N THR A 144 -10.52 1.23 -8.37
CA THR A 144 -11.56 2.18 -8.79
C THR A 144 -11.47 2.58 -10.28
N LEU A 145 -10.28 2.46 -10.88
CA LEU A 145 -10.06 2.73 -12.31
C LEU A 145 -10.14 1.46 -13.17
N ASP A 146 -10.24 0.28 -12.56
CA ASP A 146 -10.28 -1.02 -13.22
C ASP A 146 -11.72 -1.45 -13.54
N PHE A 147 -12.26 -0.87 -14.62
CA PHE A 147 -13.65 -1.05 -15.02
C PHE A 147 -13.95 -2.43 -15.61
N TYR A 148 -12.94 -3.17 -16.09
CA TYR A 148 -13.12 -4.39 -16.88
C TYR A 148 -12.38 -5.61 -16.31
N GLY A 149 -11.69 -5.46 -15.18
CA GLY A 149 -10.94 -6.53 -14.53
C GLY A 149 -9.68 -6.89 -15.30
N ALA A 150 -8.56 -6.28 -14.93
CA ALA A 150 -7.24 -6.65 -15.44
C ALA A 150 -6.76 -7.96 -14.78
N PRO A 151 -6.10 -8.86 -15.54
CA PRO A 151 -5.62 -10.15 -15.02
C PRO A 151 -4.77 -10.07 -13.74
N ALA A 152 -3.89 -9.06 -13.61
CA ALA A 152 -3.00 -8.94 -12.46
C ALA A 152 -3.69 -8.58 -11.13
N ARG A 153 -4.98 -8.22 -11.14
CA ARG A 153 -5.71 -7.76 -9.95
C ARG A 153 -5.66 -8.74 -8.78
N GLU A 154 -5.98 -10.01 -9.02
CA GLU A 154 -6.01 -11.03 -7.96
C GLU A 154 -4.62 -11.25 -7.35
N THR A 155 -3.59 -11.24 -8.19
CA THR A 155 -2.19 -11.32 -7.76
C THR A 155 -1.81 -10.11 -6.90
N ALA A 156 -2.22 -8.90 -7.29
CA ALA A 156 -1.97 -7.68 -6.51
C ALA A 156 -2.67 -7.71 -5.15
N GLU A 157 -3.93 -8.12 -5.09
CA GLU A 157 -4.68 -8.29 -3.83
C GLU A 157 -4.00 -9.32 -2.92
N LYS A 158 -3.53 -10.44 -3.47
CA LYS A 158 -2.76 -11.45 -2.72
C LYS A 158 -1.43 -10.90 -2.22
N GLN A 159 -0.68 -10.17 -3.04
CA GLN A 159 0.62 -9.62 -2.65
C GLN A 159 0.49 -8.58 -1.53
N LEU A 160 -0.58 -7.77 -1.55
CA LEU A 160 -0.89 -6.85 -0.46
C LEU A 160 -1.20 -7.60 0.85
N ALA A 161 -2.02 -8.66 0.79
CA ALA A 161 -2.33 -9.47 1.96
C ALA A 161 -1.07 -10.13 2.57
N GLU A 162 -0.13 -10.54 1.73
CA GLU A 162 1.18 -11.02 2.20
C GLU A 162 2.02 -9.91 2.88
N CYS A 163 1.97 -8.67 2.38
CA CYS A 163 2.59 -7.53 3.06
C CYS A 163 1.95 -7.24 4.42
N GLU A 164 0.63 -7.34 4.53
CA GLU A 164 -0.11 -7.17 5.79
C GLU A 164 0.33 -8.23 6.82
N ALA A 165 0.32 -9.51 6.41
CA ALA A 165 0.73 -10.60 7.29
C ALA A 165 2.20 -10.48 7.73
N LEU A 166 3.08 -9.98 6.87
CA LEU A 166 4.48 -9.73 7.19
C LEU A 166 4.62 -8.65 8.28
N LEU A 167 3.88 -7.56 8.16
CA LEU A 167 3.88 -6.49 9.17
C LEU A 167 3.29 -6.96 10.50
N ASP A 168 2.21 -7.73 10.48
CA ASP A 168 1.60 -8.28 11.70
C ASP A 168 2.59 -9.18 12.46
N ALA A 169 3.35 -10.02 11.75
CA ALA A 169 4.40 -10.86 12.34
C ALA A 169 5.54 -10.01 12.93
N TYR A 170 5.98 -8.97 12.21
CA TYR A 170 6.99 -8.04 12.69
C TYR A 170 6.52 -7.29 13.95
N ALA A 171 5.27 -6.81 13.97
CA ALA A 171 4.67 -6.10 15.10
C ALA A 171 4.60 -6.98 16.35
N ALA A 172 4.26 -8.26 16.20
CA ALA A 172 4.24 -9.21 17.31
C ALA A 172 5.64 -9.37 17.95
N GLU A 173 6.69 -9.45 17.13
CA GLU A 173 8.06 -9.56 17.63
C GLU A 173 8.53 -8.28 18.36
N VAL A 174 8.23 -7.10 17.81
CA VAL A 174 8.49 -5.80 18.48
C VAL A 174 7.80 -5.77 19.85
N PHE A 175 6.54 -6.18 19.92
CA PHE A 175 5.77 -6.21 21.16
C PHE A 175 6.37 -7.15 22.22
N GLU A 176 6.73 -8.38 21.84
CA GLU A 176 7.36 -9.34 22.74
C GLU A 176 8.70 -8.83 23.27
N ARG A 177 9.53 -8.20 22.42
CA ARG A 177 10.82 -7.62 22.83
C ARG A 177 10.65 -6.43 23.76
N GLU A 178 9.66 -5.58 23.55
CA GLU A 178 9.35 -4.49 24.47
C GLU A 178 8.89 -5.00 25.84
N GLN A 179 8.04 -6.02 25.89
CA GLN A 179 7.59 -6.62 27.14
C GLN A 179 8.76 -7.26 27.91
N ASN A 180 9.62 -8.00 27.22
CA ASN A 180 10.80 -8.63 27.81
C ASN A 180 11.81 -7.59 28.33
N SER A 181 11.93 -6.45 27.65
CA SER A 181 12.79 -5.34 28.10
C SER A 181 12.23 -4.60 29.32
N LYS A 182 10.91 -4.61 29.51
CA LYS A 182 10.21 -3.96 30.64
C LYS A 182 9.99 -4.90 31.85
N ALA A 183 10.28 -6.19 31.72
CA ALA A 183 10.15 -7.14 32.81
C ALA A 183 11.16 -6.83 33.94
N PRO A 184 10.74 -6.72 35.22
CA PRO A 184 11.66 -6.40 36.30
C PRO A 184 12.67 -7.53 36.48
N LEU A 185 13.96 -7.19 36.60
CA LEU A 185 15.02 -8.09 37.07
C LEU A 185 14.50 -8.79 38.32
N LYS A 186 14.26 -10.12 38.25
CA LYS A 186 13.81 -10.91 39.39
C LYS A 186 14.79 -10.64 40.54
N GLY A 187 14.27 -9.99 41.59
CA GLY A 187 15.03 -9.57 42.74
C GLY A 187 15.80 -10.75 43.35
N ASN A 188 17.10 -10.56 43.52
CA ASN A 188 17.97 -11.50 44.20
C ASN A 188 17.39 -11.80 45.60
N PRO A 189 17.21 -13.07 46.02
CA PRO A 189 16.68 -13.36 47.34
C PRO A 189 17.61 -12.79 48.42
N ARG A 190 17.09 -11.84 49.20
CA ARG A 190 17.73 -11.36 50.43
C ARG A 190 18.02 -12.56 51.34
N ILE A 191 19.29 -12.87 51.56
CA ILE A 191 19.70 -13.65 52.73
C ILE A 191 19.71 -12.67 53.91
N SER A 192 18.70 -12.72 54.78
CA SER A 192 18.75 -12.07 56.09
C SER A 192 18.49 -13.06 57.22
N ALA A 193 19.57 -13.27 57.97
CA ALA A 193 19.68 -13.48 59.41
C ALA A 193 19.05 -14.73 60.06
N ARG A 194 19.89 -15.47 60.78
CA ARG A 194 19.47 -16.14 62.01
C ARG A 194 20.54 -15.99 63.10
N THR A 195 20.18 -15.29 64.16
CA THR A 195 20.98 -15.09 65.37
C THR A 195 20.44 -15.99 66.50
N THR A 196 21.36 -16.70 67.17
CA THR A 196 21.36 -17.19 68.59
C THR A 196 20.36 -18.30 69.01
N PRO A 197 20.65 -19.15 70.04
CA PRO A 197 21.27 -18.79 71.34
C PRO A 197 22.28 -19.78 71.97
N ALA A 198 22.83 -19.35 73.11
CA ALA A 198 23.87 -19.97 73.93
C ALA A 198 23.43 -21.19 74.77
N ALA A 199 24.38 -22.09 75.07
CA ALA A 199 24.33 -23.04 76.18
C ALA A 199 25.72 -23.27 76.81
N LYS A 200 25.73 -23.46 78.13
CA LYS A 200 26.84 -23.45 79.11
C LYS A 200 27.41 -24.85 79.41
N LYS A 201 28.65 -24.88 79.96
CA LYS A 201 29.34 -25.90 80.82
C LYS A 201 29.87 -27.16 80.08
N ALA A 202 31.00 -27.81 80.44
CA ALA A 202 31.98 -27.71 81.54
C ALA A 202 33.26 -28.54 81.22
N ALA A 203 34.33 -28.29 82.01
CA ALA A 203 35.47 -29.16 82.36
C ALA A 203 36.64 -29.32 81.35
N ARG A 204 37.93 -29.47 81.70
CA ARG A 204 38.75 -29.35 82.94
C ARG A 204 40.21 -29.73 82.55
N LYS A 205 41.22 -29.01 83.09
CA LYS A 205 42.68 -29.38 83.26
C LYS A 205 43.48 -29.59 81.95
N THR A 206 44.80 -29.38 81.79
CA THR A 206 46.05 -29.13 82.58
C THR A 206 47.12 -28.91 81.49
N ALA A 207 48.08 -27.99 81.51
CA ALA A 207 49.37 -27.96 82.24
C ALA A 207 50.21 -26.85 81.55
N ARG A 208 50.92 -25.95 82.26
CA ARG A 208 52.40 -25.99 82.50
C ARG A 208 53.21 -26.25 81.21
N LYS A 209 54.22 -25.48 80.79
CA LYS A 209 55.27 -24.77 81.54
C LYS A 209 56.18 -24.02 80.54
N LYS A 210 56.69 -22.85 80.97
CA LYS A 210 57.95 -22.16 80.62
C LYS A 210 58.87 -22.79 79.55
N THR A 211 59.31 -21.97 78.59
CA THR A 211 60.58 -21.22 78.64
C THR A 211 60.53 -20.07 77.66
#